data_AF-A0A358SNU4-F1
#
_entry.id   AF-A0A358SNU4-F1
#
_cell.length_a   1.000
_cell.length_b   1.000
_cell.length_c   1.000
_cell.angle_alpha   90.00
_cell.angle_beta   90.00
_cell.angle_gamma   90.00
#
_symmetry.space_group_name_H-M   'P 1'
#
loop_
_entity.id
_entity.type
_entity.pdbx_description
1 polymer ?
#
loop_
_entity_poly.entity_id
_entity_poly.type
_entity_poly.pdbx_seq_one_letter_code
_entity_poly.pdbx_strand_id
1 'polypeptide(L)'
;LATGDAEFRVKSHNRIEELRAEAGTVFLVAHNLEEVEMTCNRVIWMERGRIVTQGTDVIGIIDRYIEASGGEPVMRDPETGERIGGGRKKVSAADQLI
;
A
#
# COMPACT_ATOMS: atom_id res chain seq x y z
N LEU A 1 1.54 -0.78 -28.93
CA LEU A 1 1.07 -1.47 -27.71
C LEU A 1 0.32 -0.44 -26.87
N ALA A 2 -0.71 -0.85 -26.12
CA ALA A 2 -1.21 -0.15 -24.93
C ALA A 2 -2.40 0.84 -25.00
N THR A 3 -3.37 0.69 -25.92
CA THR A 3 -4.73 1.22 -25.65
C THR A 3 -5.56 0.26 -24.78
N GLY A 4 -5.31 -1.05 -24.86
CA GLY A 4 -6.00 -2.05 -24.05
C GLY A 4 -5.57 -2.10 -22.58
N ASP A 5 -4.33 -1.72 -22.25
CA ASP A 5 -3.80 -1.87 -20.88
C ASP A 5 -4.42 -0.88 -19.91
N ALA A 6 -4.63 0.38 -20.32
CA ALA A 6 -5.24 1.39 -19.46
C ALA A 6 -6.71 1.05 -19.17
N GLU A 7 -7.47 0.69 -20.20
CA GLU A 7 -8.87 0.31 -20.09
C GLU A 7 -9.04 -1.00 -19.28
N PHE A 8 -8.12 -1.96 -19.46
CA PHE A 8 -8.07 -3.18 -18.67
C PHE A 8 -7.74 -2.93 -17.19
N ARG A 9 -6.83 -2.00 -16.88
CA ARG A 9 -6.53 -1.60 -15.50
C ARG A 9 -7.74 -0.97 -14.83
N VAL A 10 -8.43 -0.06 -15.50
CA VAL A 10 -9.66 0.56 -14.99
C VAL A 10 -10.73 -0.50 -14.73
N LYS A 11 -10.97 -1.40 -15.69
CA LYS A 11 -11.95 -2.47 -15.53
C LYS A 11 -11.60 -3.44 -14.39
N SER A 12 -10.32 -3.80 -14.26
CA SER A 12 -9.86 -4.69 -13.20
C SER A 12 -10.01 -4.03 -11.82
N HIS A 13 -9.69 -2.74 -11.71
CA HIS A 13 -9.87 -1.98 -10.48
C HIS A 13 -11.34 -1.90 -10.06
N ASN A 14 -12.24 -1.55 -10.98
CA ASN A 14 -13.68 -1.53 -10.71
C ASN A 14 -14.21 -2.89 -10.25
N ARG A 15 -13.72 -3.99 -10.83
CA ARG A 15 -14.11 -5.33 -10.43
C ARG A 15 -13.62 -5.69 -9.01
N ILE A 16 -12.44 -5.22 -8.62
CA ILE A 16 -11.92 -5.38 -7.25
C ILE A 16 -12.79 -4.60 -6.26
N GLU A 17 -13.22 -3.39 -6.60
CA GLU A 17 -14.10 -2.58 -5.77
C GLU A 17 -15.48 -3.23 -5.58
N GLU A 18 -16.08 -3.77 -6.64
CA GLU A 18 -17.32 -4.56 -6.55
C GLU A 18 -17.14 -5.78 -5.63
N LEU A 19 -16.06 -6.55 -5.82
CA LEU A 19 -15.77 -7.71 -4.98
C LEU A 19 -15.54 -7.33 -3.52
N ARG A 20 -14.90 -6.18 -3.26
CA ARG A 20 -14.69 -5.66 -1.91
C ARG A 20 -15.99 -5.19 -1.26
N ALA A 21 -16.94 -4.68 -2.04
CA ALA A 21 -18.25 -4.28 -1.54
C ALA A 21 -19.14 -5.50 -1.18
N GLU A 22 -19.03 -6.60 -1.93
CA GLU A 22 -19.81 -7.82 -1.70
C GLU A 22 -19.14 -8.79 -0.71
N ALA A 23 -17.82 -8.85 -0.68
CA ALA A 23 -17.06 -9.75 0.18
C ALA A 23 -16.84 -9.14 1.57
N GLY A 24 -17.11 -9.91 2.62
CA GLY A 24 -16.91 -9.45 4.00
C GLY A 24 -15.46 -9.08 4.36
N THR A 25 -14.45 -9.63 3.66
CA THR A 25 -13.02 -9.28 3.85
C THR A 25 -12.22 -9.63 2.59
N VAL A 26 -11.36 -8.70 2.14
CA VAL A 26 -10.42 -8.88 1.03
C VAL A 26 -9.01 -8.67 1.54
N PHE A 27 -8.09 -9.59 1.19
CA PHE A 27 -6.65 -9.43 1.42
C PHE A 27 -6.00 -8.92 0.15
N LEU A 28 -5.38 -7.75 0.22
CA LEU A 28 -4.63 -7.15 -0.89
C LEU A 28 -3.14 -7.40 -0.67
N VAL A 29 -2.44 -7.92 -1.68
CA VAL A 29 -0.98 -8.03 -1.70
C VAL A 29 -0.47 -7.14 -2.82
N ALA A 30 0.23 -6.05 -2.48
CA ALA A 30 0.68 -5.07 -3.46
C ALA A 30 2.14 -4.68 -3.21
N HIS A 31 2.88 -4.45 -4.30
CA HIS A 31 4.27 -3.98 -4.25
C HIS A 31 4.38 -2.45 -4.20
N ASN A 32 3.30 -1.75 -4.54
CA ASN A 32 3.16 -0.29 -4.49
C ASN A 32 2.46 0.12 -3.19
N LEU A 33 3.14 0.90 -2.34
CA LEU A 33 2.54 1.40 -1.09
C LEU A 33 1.45 2.43 -1.33
N GLU A 34 1.47 3.14 -2.47
CA GLU A 34 0.41 4.10 -2.81
C GLU A 34 -0.91 3.39 -3.08
N GLU A 35 -0.84 2.25 -3.75
CA GLU A 35 -2.00 1.40 -3.99
C GLU A 35 -2.58 0.83 -2.68
N VAL A 36 -1.70 0.48 -1.73
CA VAL A 36 -2.11 0.06 -0.38
C VAL A 36 -2.78 1.21 0.37
N GLU A 37 -2.21 2.42 0.35
CA GLU A 37 -2.79 3.62 0.98
C GLU A 37 -4.17 3.95 0.43
N MET A 38 -4.38 3.81 -0.89
CA MET A 38 -5.66 4.12 -1.53
C MET A 38 -6.73 3.03 -1.33
N THR A 39 -6.33 1.76 -1.20
CA THR A 39 -7.25 0.62 -1.30
C THR A 39 -7.55 -0.03 0.05
N CYS A 40 -6.59 -0.04 0.98
CA CYS A 40 -6.73 -0.74 2.25
C CYS A 40 -7.36 0.14 3.35
N ASN A 41 -8.22 -0.45 4.17
CA ASN A 41 -8.77 0.17 5.39
C ASN A 41 -8.05 -0.28 6.67
N ARG A 42 -7.23 -1.32 6.58
CA ARG A 42 -6.41 -1.89 7.64
C ARG A 42 -5.18 -2.53 7.00
N VAL A 43 -4.06 -2.47 7.70
CA VAL A 43 -2.79 -3.06 7.26
C VAL A 43 -2.11 -3.82 8.40
N ILE A 44 -1.29 -4.81 8.04
CA ILE A 44 -0.49 -5.59 8.99
C ILE A 44 0.96 -5.58 8.52
N TRP A 45 1.82 -4.79 9.16
CA TRP A 45 3.25 -4.86 8.90
C TRP A 45 3.86 -6.07 9.62
N MET A 46 4.47 -6.96 8.84
CA MET A 46 5.21 -8.12 9.32
C MET A 46 6.72 -8.01 9.05
N GLU A 47 7.52 -8.54 9.97
CA GLU A 47 8.97 -8.73 9.80
C GLU A 47 9.36 -10.11 10.31
N ARG A 48 10.05 -10.90 9.47
CA ARG A 48 10.56 -12.25 9.82
C ARG A 48 9.49 -13.15 10.46
N GLY A 49 8.27 -13.12 9.91
CA GLY A 49 7.14 -13.93 10.38
C GLY A 49 6.49 -13.45 11.68
N ARG A 50 6.82 -12.25 12.17
CA ARG A 50 6.18 -11.61 13.33
C ARG A 50 5.46 -10.34 12.92
N ILE A 51 4.30 -10.10 13.52
CA ILE A 51 3.60 -8.82 13.36
C ILE A 51 4.35 -7.77 14.18
N VAL A 52 4.83 -6.73 13.50
CA VAL A 52 5.46 -5.57 14.15
C VAL A 52 4.38 -4.60 14.60
N THR A 53 3.43 -4.29 13.72
CA THR A 53 2.28 -3.43 14.01
C THR A 53 1.14 -3.74 13.05
N GLN A 54 -0.09 -3.49 13.47
CA GLN A 54 -1.27 -3.56 12.61
C GLN A 54 -2.32 -2.55 13.07
N GLY A 55 -3.21 -2.14 12.18
CA GLY A 55 -4.29 -1.22 12.53
C GLY A 55 -4.91 -0.53 11.32
N THR A 56 -5.87 0.36 11.62
CA THR A 56 -6.59 1.17 10.63
C THR A 56 -5.88 2.48 10.31
N ASP A 57 -4.84 2.85 11.08
CA ASP A 57 -3.93 3.95 10.75
C ASP A 57 -2.95 3.51 9.64
N VAL A 58 -3.50 3.32 8.44
CA VAL A 58 -2.77 2.81 7.27
C VAL A 58 -1.57 3.69 6.94
N ILE A 59 -1.82 5.00 6.90
CA ILE A 59 -0.81 6.04 6.60
C ILE A 59 0.33 6.00 7.62
N GLY A 60 0.02 6.09 8.92
CA GLY A 60 1.04 6.10 9.97
C GLY A 60 1.80 4.78 10.11
N ILE A 61 1.17 3.64 9.79
CA ILE A 61 1.86 2.35 9.75
C ILE A 61 2.83 2.28 8.56
N ILE A 62 2.42 2.74 7.38
CA ILE A 62 3.25 2.74 6.18
C ILE A 62 4.45 3.68 6.35
N ASP A 63 4.27 4.85 6.94
CA ASP A 63 5.36 5.79 7.21
C ASP A 63 6.42 5.18 8.14
N ARG A 64 5.97 4.55 9.23
CA ARG A 64 6.87 3.82 10.14
C ARG A 64 7.57 2.64 9.47
N TYR A 65 6.86 1.92 8.58
CA TYR A 65 7.46 0.85 7.80
C TYR A 65 8.58 1.36 6.89
N ILE A 66 8.37 2.49 6.20
CA ILE A 66 9.37 3.09 5.31
C ILE A 66 10.60 3.52 6.10
N GLU A 67 10.41 4.21 7.22
CA GLU A 67 11.49 4.63 8.12
C GLU A 67 12.30 3.43 8.63
N ALA A 68 11.62 2.39 9.14
CA ALA A 68 12.26 1.18 9.65
C ALA A 68 12.98 0.38 8.55
N SER A 69 12.49 0.43 7.31
CA SER A 69 13.10 -0.23 6.15
C SER A 69 14.33 0.52 5.61
N GLY A 70 14.75 1.62 6.26
CA GLY A 70 15.87 2.46 5.82
C GLY A 70 15.57 3.32 4.59
N GLY A 71 14.29 3.60 4.33
CA GLY A 71 13.85 4.58 3.36
C GLY A 71 14.15 6.01 3.83
N GLU A 72 14.13 6.96 2.91
CA GLU A 72 14.15 8.37 3.29
C GLU A 72 12.87 8.75 4.04
N PRO A 73 12.93 9.71 4.99
CA PRO A 73 11.75 10.19 5.69
C PRO A 73 10.64 10.58 4.71
N VAL A 74 9.44 10.07 4.94
CA VAL A 74 8.27 10.43 4.14
C VAL A 74 7.92 11.88 4.43
N MET A 75 7.85 12.68 3.38
CA MET A 75 7.30 14.03 3.46
C MET A 75 5.92 14.00 2.82
N ARG A 76 4.92 14.55 3.53
CA ARG A 76 3.54 14.60 3.06
C ARG A 76 3.14 16.03 2.74
N ASP A 77 2.32 16.16 1.71
CA ASP A 77 1.66 17.41 1.38
C ASP A 77 0.72 17.81 2.54
N PRO A 78 0.81 19.03 3.07
CA PRO A 78 -0.02 19.48 4.18
C PRO A 78 -1.50 19.70 3.80
N GLU A 79 -1.82 19.90 2.52
CA GLU A 79 -3.18 20.09 2.01
C GLU A 79 -3.81 18.76 1.58
N THR A 80 -3.08 17.92 0.83
CA THR A 80 -3.64 16.67 0.26
C THR A 80 -3.33 15.42 1.07
N GLY A 81 -2.30 15.45 1.92
CA GLY A 81 -1.79 14.27 2.63
C GLY A 81 -1.01 13.29 1.76
N GLU A 82 -0.87 13.58 0.46
CA GLU A 82 -0.12 12.75 -0.50
C GLU A 82 1.38 12.75 -0.17
N ARG A 83 2.08 11.67 -0.53
CA ARG A 83 3.53 11.57 -0.33
C ARG A 83 4.25 12.40 -1.40
N ILE A 84 4.90 13.48 -0.99
CA ILE A 84 5.66 14.40 -1.85
C ILE A 84 7.16 14.06 -1.91
N GLY A 85 7.64 13.17 -1.03
CA GLY A 85 9.03 12.72 -0.99
C GLY A 85 9.21 11.53 -0.04
N GLY A 86 10.38 10.89 -0.07
CA GLY A 86 10.67 9.66 0.68
C GLY A 86 10.82 8.45 -0.24
N GLY A 87 11.98 8.33 -0.90
CA GLY A 87 12.26 7.27 -1.86
C GLY A 87 12.84 6.01 -1.20
N ARG A 88 12.33 4.85 -1.59
CA ARG A 88 12.81 3.52 -1.16
C ARG A 88 14.19 3.21 -1.78
N LYS A 89 15.25 2.98 -1.00
CA LYS A 89 16.37 2.13 -1.48
C LYS A 89 15.87 0.69 -1.55
N LYS A 90 16.18 -0.03 -2.63
CA LYS A 90 15.66 -1.39 -2.94
C LYS A 90 15.52 -2.28 -1.68
N VAL A 91 14.30 -2.44 -1.18
CA VAL A 91 13.97 -3.41 -0.12
C VAL A 91 13.69 -4.75 -0.77
N SER A 92 14.20 -5.83 -0.20
CA SER A 92 14.04 -7.19 -0.72
C SER A 92 12.57 -7.62 -0.67
N ALA A 93 12.14 -8.47 -1.60
CA ALA A 93 10.76 -8.93 -1.71
C ALA A 93 10.22 -9.70 -0.48
N ALA A 94 11.08 -10.05 0.49
CA ALA A 94 10.71 -10.79 1.69
C ALA A 94 9.94 -9.96 2.74
N ASP A 95 9.92 -8.64 2.60
CA ASP A 95 9.33 -7.72 3.60
C ASP A 95 7.93 -7.18 3.19
N GLN A 96 7.33 -7.74 2.13
CA GLN A 96 6.10 -7.23 1.47
C GLN A 96 4.82 -7.97 1.86
N LEU A 97 4.64 -8.30 3.14
CA LEU A 97 3.29 -8.62 3.64
C LEU A 97 2.79 -7.41 4.44
N ILE A 98 1.90 -6.63 3.80
CA ILE A 98 1.09 -5.57 4.42
C ILE A 98 -0.38 -5.92 4.21
#